data_AF-A0A954Y6C0-F1
#
_entry.id   AF-A0A954Y6C0-F1
#
_cell.length_a   1.000
_cell.length_b   1.000
_cell.length_c   1.000
_cell.angle_alpha   90.00
_cell.angle_beta   90.00
_cell.angle_gamma   90.00
#
_symmetry.space_group_name_H-M   'P 1'
#
loop_
_entity.id
_entity.type
_entity.pdbx_description
1 polymer ?
#
loop_
_entity_poly.entity_id
_entity_poly.type
_entity_poly.pdbx_seq_one_letter_code
_entity_poly.pdbx_strand_id
1 'polypeptide(L)' 'MIIKAEGAAPRWRKVLVTGGSGFNGINLIRDLLDRGVAVRSLDLAEFTYPDCRDRIEAVVGDIRDPAVVARCM' A
#
# COMPACT_ATOMS: atom_id res chain seq x y z
N MET A 1 20.60 0.30 -5.00
CA MET A 1 20.78 1.59 -4.32
C MET A 1 19.53 2.41 -4.56
N ILE A 2 18.63 2.50 -3.58
CA ILE A 2 17.44 3.37 -3.66
C ILE A 2 17.83 4.68 -2.99
N ILE A 3 17.82 5.78 -3.74
CA ILE A 3 18.08 7.11 -3.20
C ILE A 3 16.83 7.52 -2.44
N LYS A 4 16.90 7.61 -1.10
CA LYS A 4 15.84 8.23 -0.31
C LYS A 4 16.07 9.73 -0.28
N ALA A 5 15.16 10.50 -0.86
CA ALA A 5 15.10 11.93 -0.64
C ALA A 5 14.51 12.17 0.76
N GLU A 6 15.24 12.89 1.62
CA GLU A 6 14.68 13.37 2.87
C GLU A 6 13.59 14.41 2.56
N GLY A 7 12.38 14.17 3.05
CA GLY A 7 11.21 15.01 2.81
C GLY A 7 10.45 15.25 4.11
N ALA A 8 9.70 16.36 4.17
CA ALA A 8 8.86 16.70 5.30
C ALA A 8 7.89 15.56 5.66
N ALA A 9 7.51 15.49 6.95
CA ALA A 9 6.57 14.49 7.45
C ALA A 9 5.28 14.45 6.59
N PRO A 10 4.77 13.25 6.26
CA PRO A 10 3.63 13.13 5.37
C PRO A 10 2.38 13.76 6.01
N ARG A 11 1.66 14.58 5.24
CA ARG A 11 0.36 15.13 5.64
C ARG A 11 -0.74 14.07 5.75
N TRP A 12 -0.54 12.90 5.15
CA TRP A 12 -1.50 11.80 5.12
C TRP A 12 -1.17 10.78 6.20
N ARG A 13 -2.16 10.40 7.02
CA ARG A 13 -1.98 9.38 8.06
C ARG A 13 -2.27 7.95 7.59
N LYS A 14 -3.20 7.77 6.64
CA LYS A 14 -3.54 6.49 6.03
C LYS A 14 -3.76 6.65 4.52
N VAL A 15 -3.30 5.68 3.73
CA VAL A 15 -3.43 5.66 2.26
C VAL A 15 -3.94 4.29 1.81
N LEU A 16 -4.84 4.29 0.82
CA LEU A 16 -5.21 3.12 0.04
C LEU A 16 -4.35 3.06 -1.22
N VAL A 17 -3.59 1.99 -1.39
CA VAL A 17 -2.78 1.70 -2.58
C VAL A 17 -3.48 0.62 -3.39
N THR A 18 -3.77 0.89 -4.65
CA THR A 18 -4.32 -0.10 -5.56
C THR A 18 -3.22 -0.68 -6.43
N GLY A 19 -3.23 -1.98 -6.71
CA GLY A 19 -2.10 -2.63 -7.40
C GLY A 19 -0.87 -2.79 -6.51
N GLY A 20 -1.06 -2.88 -5.18
CA GLY A 20 0.01 -2.90 -4.19
C GLY A 20 0.89 -4.15 -4.23
N SER A 21 0.40 -5.26 -4.77
CA SER A 21 1.16 -6.51 -4.95
C SER A 21 2.03 -6.48 -6.22
N GLY A 22 1.88 -5.45 -7.07
CA GLY A 22 2.72 -5.24 -8.26
C GLY A 22 4.05 -4.52 -7.96
N PHE A 23 4.94 -4.47 -8.96
CA PHE A 23 6.30 -3.93 -8.82
C PHE A 23 6.35 -2.48 -8.30
N ASN A 24 5.55 -1.57 -8.86
CA ASN A 24 5.51 -0.18 -8.39
C ASN A 24 4.78 -0.07 -7.04
N GLY A 25 3.72 -0.86 -6.86
CA GLY A 25 2.92 -0.89 -5.64
C GLY A 25 3.75 -1.21 -4.41
N ILE A 26 4.49 -2.32 -4.42
CA ILE A 26 5.32 -2.72 -3.27
C ILE A 26 6.39 -1.69 -2.92
N ASN A 27 7.03 -1.08 -3.93
CA ASN A 27 8.06 -0.08 -3.69
C ASN A 27 7.47 1.21 -3.09
N LEU A 28 6.28 1.62 -3.55
CA LEU A 28 5.55 2.73 -2.95
C LEU A 28 5.12 2.41 -1.51
N ILE A 29 4.60 1.21 -1.26
CA ILE A 29 4.15 0.78 0.07
C ILE A 29 5.32 0.81 1.06
N ARG A 30 6.49 0.29 0.69
CA ARG A 30 7.70 0.35 1.51
C ARG A 30 8.09 1.80 1.84
N ASP A 31 8.10 2.69 0.85
CA ASP A 31 8.42 4.10 1.06
C ASP A 31 7.39 4.80 1.98
N LEU A 32 6.09 4.54 1.80
CA LEU A 32 5.03 5.08 2.66
C LEU A 32 5.16 4.59 4.10
N LEU A 33 5.41 3.29 4.29
CA LEU A 33 5.63 2.68 5.59
C LEU A 33 6.85 3.26 6.30
N ASP A 34 7.95 3.51 5.58
CA ASP A 34 9.17 4.12 6.13
C ASP A 34 8.98 5.59 6.52
N ARG A 35 7.96 6.25 5.96
CA ARG A 35 7.52 7.60 6.36
C ARG A 35 6.49 7.59 7.50
N GLY A 36 6.14 6.41 8.03
CA GLY A 36 5.15 6.26 9.11
C GLY A 36 3.69 6.39 8.66
N VAL A 37 3.40 6.22 7.38
CA VAL A 37 2.02 6.25 6.84
C VAL A 37 1.40 4.86 7.00
N ALA A 38 0.17 4.79 7.52
CA ALA A 38 -0.59 3.53 7.53
C ALA A 38 -1.07 3.18 6.11
N VAL A 39 -0.97 1.92 5.73
CA VAL A 39 -1.27 1.50 4.35
C VAL A 39 -2.34 0.40 4.34
N ARG A 40 -3.32 0.56 3.46
CA ARG A 40 -4.19 -0.51 2.98
C ARG A 40 -3.88 -0.77 1.51
N SER A 41 -3.78 -2.03 1.11
CA SER A 41 -3.57 -2.43 -0.29
C SER A 41 -4.82 -3.13 -0.83
N LEU A 42 -5.26 -2.74 -2.03
CA LEU A 42 -6.28 -3.45 -2.83
C LEU A 42 -5.64 -3.97 -4.11
N ASP A 43 -5.66 -5.28 -4.32
CA ASP A 43 -5.06 -5.91 -5.50
C ASP A 43 -5.82 -7.18 -5.90
N LEU A 44 -5.73 -7.56 -7.17
CA LEU A 44 -6.20 -8.87 -7.65
C LEU A 44 -5.33 -10.01 -7.10
N ALA A 45 -4.04 -9.75 -6.85
CA ALA A 45 -3.08 -10.71 -6.33
C ALA A 45 -2.87 -10.59 -4.81
N GLU A 46 -2.64 -11.71 -4.14
CA GLU A 46 -2.27 -11.73 -2.71
C GLU A 46 -0.99 -10.94 -2.43
N PHE A 47 -0.98 -10.22 -1.31
CA PHE A 47 0.20 -9.50 -0.85
C PHE A 47 1.10 -10.43 -0.02
N THR A 48 2.14 -10.98 -0.65
CA THR A 48 2.97 -12.06 -0.07
C THR A 48 4.37 -11.60 0.40
N TYR A 49 4.65 -10.29 0.39
CA TYR A 49 5.96 -9.73 0.72
C TYR A 49 6.29 -9.84 2.22
N PRO A 50 7.23 -10.73 2.63
CA PRO A 50 7.45 -11.04 4.05
C PRO A 50 7.96 -9.85 4.87
N ASP A 51 8.67 -8.92 4.24
CA ASP A 51 9.26 -7.75 4.88
C ASP A 51 8.24 -6.72 5.39
N CYS A 52 7.01 -6.74 4.86
CA CYS A 52 6.00 -5.75 5.20
C CYS A 52 4.54 -6.24 5.23
N ARG A 53 4.26 -7.51 4.92
CA ARG A 53 2.89 -8.07 4.95
C ARG A 53 2.18 -7.87 6.28
N ASP A 54 2.89 -7.96 7.40
CA ASP A 54 2.31 -7.81 8.75
C ASP A 54 2.17 -6.33 9.19
N ARG A 55 2.60 -5.38 8.35
CA ARG A 55 2.55 -3.92 8.62
C ARG A 55 1.43 -3.20 7.86
N ILE A 56 0.71 -3.91 7.00
CA ILE A 56 -0.35 -3.34 6.15
C ILE A 56 -1.65 -4.12 6.30
N GLU A 57 -2.74 -3.50 5.84
CA GLU A 57 -4.00 -4.19 5.61
C GLU A 57 -4.11 -4.58 4.14
N ALA A 58 -4.06 -5.87 3.81
CA ALA A 58 -4.17 -6.35 2.44
C ALA A 58 -5.58 -6.87 2.15
N VAL A 59 -6.20 -6.37 1.08
CA VAL A 59 -7.49 -6.81 0.57
C VAL A 59 -7.29 -7.36 -0.83
N VAL A 60 -7.68 -8.62 -1.05
CA VAL A 60 -7.75 -9.20 -2.38
C VAL A 60 -9.12 -8.89 -2.98
N GLY A 61 -9.14 -8.29 -4.16
CA GLY A 61 -10.38 -7.95 -4.87
C GLY A 61 -10.15 -7.11 -6.12
N ASP A 62 -11.19 -6.98 -6.93
CA ASP A 62 -11.16 -6.18 -8.14
C ASP A 62 -11.54 -4.72 -7.83
N ILE A 63 -10.68 -3.78 -8.20
CA ILE A 63 -10.96 -2.33 -8.06
C ILE A 63 -12.18 -1.88 -8.89
N ARG A 64 -12.55 -2.64 -9.92
CA ARG A 64 -13.73 -2.35 -10.76
C ARG A 64 -15.03 -2.73 -10.08
N ASP A 65 -15.00 -3.44 -8.95
CA ASP A 65 -16.17 -3.74 -8.13
C ASP A 65 -16.40 -2.62 -7.09
N PRO A 66 -17.48 -1.83 -7.22
CA PRO A 66 -17.76 -0.74 -6.28
C PRO A 66 -17.96 -1.20 -4.82
N ALA A 67 -18.46 -2.42 -4.60
CA ALA A 67 -18.64 -2.95 -3.25
C ALA A 67 -17.31 -3.30 -2.58
N VAL A 68 -16.34 -3.78 -3.37
CA VAL A 68 -14.96 -3.99 -2.90
C VAL A 68 -14.31 -2.66 -2.55
N VAL A 69 -14.44 -1.65 -3.42
CA VAL A 69 -13.90 -0.31 -3.16
C VAL A 69 -14.52 0.31 -1.90
N ALA A 70 -15.84 0.20 -1.72
CA ALA A 70 -16.54 0.72 -0.54
C ALA A 70 -16.04 0.10 0.77
N ARG A 71 -15.70 -1.20 0.78
CA ARG A 71 -15.09 -1.88 1.94
C ARG A 71 -13.66 -1.41 2.25
N CYS A 72 -12.97 -0.86 1.25
CA CYS A 72 -11.57 -0.42 1.34
C CYS A 72 -11.41 1.07 1.68
N MET A 73 -12.48 1.86 1.67
CA MET A 73 -12.48 3.25 2.15
C MET A 73 -12.61 3.31 3.68
#